data_AF-A0A8J6YSF0-F1
#
_entry.id   AF-A0A8J6YSF0-F1
#
_cell.length_a   1.000
_cell.length_b   1.000
_cell.length_c   1.000
_cell.angle_alpha   90.00
_cell.angle_beta   90.00
_cell.angle_gamma   90.00
#
_symmetry.space_group_name_H-M   'P 1'
#
loop_
_entity.id
_entity.type
_entity.pdbx_description
1 polymer ?
#
loop_
_entity_poly.entity_id
_entity_poly.type
_entity_poly.pdbx_seq_one_letter_code
_entity_poly.pdbx_strand_id
1 'polypeptide(L)'
;MKLHLKWMLGAIILTNILTFTIVKLYFPTTINHNSYFLKMKGQGEHWKISDYQFVWITNHGAVSGSANITYVADPNQLTGRILVEIYDDFKDGTTPHATYSVPVDRLDDNASFVTGGGGEYPPNDLGVQDIVKKTYFIIHWETKDGVKHQEKINVELDFDRRILDHFVGVEF
;
A
#
# COMPACT_ATOMS: atom_id res chain seq x y z
N MET A 1 -54.49 25.29 21.21
CA MET A 1 -53.53 25.30 20.09
C MET A 1 -52.09 24.98 20.51
N LYS A 2 -51.53 25.59 21.58
CA LYS A 2 -50.12 25.36 22.01
C LYS A 2 -49.81 23.95 22.53
N LEU A 3 -50.78 23.25 23.13
CA LEU A 3 -50.59 21.91 23.68
C LEU A 3 -50.37 20.85 22.58
N HIS A 4 -51.18 20.89 21.51
CA HIS A 4 -51.06 19.97 20.37
C HIS A 4 -49.74 20.17 19.61
N LEU A 5 -49.23 21.39 19.52
CA LEU A 5 -47.93 21.67 18.89
C LEU A 5 -46.76 21.03 19.66
N LYS A 6 -46.79 21.06 21.00
CA LYS A 6 -45.77 20.40 21.84
C LYS A 6 -45.79 18.88 21.68
N TRP A 7 -46.97 18.27 21.58
CA TRP A 7 -47.11 16.84 21.35
C TRP A 7 -46.62 16.42 19.96
N MET A 8 -46.92 17.21 18.92
CA MET A 8 -46.40 16.95 17.57
C MET A 8 -44.88 17.06 17.51
N LEU A 9 -44.29 18.10 18.13
CA LEU A 9 -42.84 18.24 18.20
C LEU A 9 -42.19 17.08 18.98
N GLY A 10 -42.80 16.67 20.08
CA GLY A 10 -42.37 15.49 20.84
C GLY A 10 -42.41 14.21 20.00
N ALA A 11 -43.48 13.99 19.24
CA ALA A 11 -43.60 12.83 18.36
C ALA A 11 -42.54 12.82 17.25
N ILE A 12 -42.25 13.97 16.63
CA ILE A 12 -41.22 14.10 15.58
C ILE A 12 -39.82 13.82 16.16
N ILE A 13 -39.51 14.33 17.34
CA ILE A 13 -38.20 14.05 17.98
C ILE A 13 -38.08 12.56 18.31
N LEU A 14 -39.14 11.97 18.86
CA LEU A 14 -39.14 10.56 19.25
C LEU A 14 -38.99 9.63 18.03
N THR A 15 -39.70 9.91 16.94
CA THR A 15 -39.58 9.12 15.71
C THR A 15 -38.20 9.25 15.09
N ASN A 16 -37.60 10.45 15.06
CA ASN A 16 -36.23 10.62 14.55
C ASN A 16 -35.19 9.86 15.39
N ILE A 17 -35.29 9.92 16.72
CA ILE A 17 -34.39 9.16 17.61
C ILE A 17 -34.58 7.66 17.41
N LEU A 18 -35.82 7.20 17.29
CA LEU A 18 -36.13 5.78 17.09
C LEU A 18 -35.63 5.31 15.72
N THR A 19 -35.82 6.09 14.65
CA THR A 19 -35.28 5.81 13.32
C THR A 19 -33.76 5.75 13.36
N PHE A 20 -33.09 6.71 14.00
CA PHE A 20 -31.63 6.69 14.14
C PHE A 20 -31.14 5.45 14.91
N THR A 21 -31.84 5.08 15.98
CA THR A 21 -31.53 3.91 16.80
C THR A 21 -31.73 2.61 16.03
N ILE A 22 -32.85 2.48 15.29
CA ILE A 22 -33.12 1.34 14.40
C ILE A 22 -32.08 1.26 13.29
N VAL A 23 -31.74 2.40 12.65
CA VAL A 23 -30.70 2.43 11.63
C VAL A 23 -29.37 1.96 12.20
N LYS A 24 -28.95 2.45 13.37
CA LYS A 24 -27.67 2.05 13.99
C LYS A 24 -27.65 0.60 14.50
N LEU A 25 -28.78 0.07 14.98
CA LEU A 25 -28.88 -1.31 15.50
C LEU A 25 -29.03 -2.35 14.39
N TYR A 26 -29.82 -2.06 13.34
CA TYR A 26 -30.15 -3.01 12.27
C TYR A 26 -29.29 -2.83 11.01
N PHE A 27 -28.76 -1.62 10.78
CA PHE A 27 -27.70 -1.36 9.81
C PHE A 27 -26.44 -1.02 10.59
N PRO A 28 -25.77 -2.00 11.22
CA PRO A 28 -24.46 -1.77 11.78
C PRO A 28 -23.60 -1.20 10.64
N THR A 29 -23.25 0.09 10.75
CA THR A 29 -22.23 0.71 9.91
C THR A 29 -20.85 0.22 10.34
N THR A 30 -20.72 -1.09 10.57
CA THR A 30 -19.43 -1.77 10.53
C THR A 30 -19.06 -1.83 9.06
N ILE A 31 -18.62 -0.71 8.53
CA ILE A 31 -17.74 -0.78 7.38
C ILE A 31 -16.44 -1.32 7.97
N ASN A 32 -16.25 -2.63 7.87
CA ASN A 32 -15.02 -3.29 8.24
C ASN A 32 -13.99 -2.92 7.15
N HIS A 33 -13.44 -1.72 7.28
CA HIS A 33 -12.68 -0.94 6.28
C HIS A 33 -11.24 -1.42 6.08
N ASN A 34 -10.95 -2.72 6.02
CA ASN A 34 -9.53 -3.11 6.04
C ASN A 34 -8.89 -3.15 4.64
N SER A 35 -9.49 -2.54 3.61
CA SER A 35 -8.82 -2.43 2.30
C SER A 35 -7.91 -1.20 2.28
N TYR A 36 -6.64 -1.40 1.94
CA TYR A 36 -5.64 -0.35 1.93
C TYR A 36 -5.16 -0.07 0.51
N PHE A 37 -5.05 1.21 0.19
CA PHE A 37 -4.31 1.70 -0.96
C PHE A 37 -3.17 2.56 -0.43
N LEU A 38 -1.96 2.03 -0.46
CA LEU A 38 -0.77 2.68 0.08
C LEU A 38 0.13 3.08 -1.07
N LYS A 39 0.60 4.33 -1.01
CA LYS A 39 1.73 4.77 -1.82
C LYS A 39 2.97 4.77 -0.94
N MET A 40 4.04 4.15 -1.40
CA MET A 40 5.28 3.96 -0.67
C MET A 40 6.49 4.28 -1.54
N LYS A 41 7.62 4.51 -0.89
CA LYS A 41 8.92 4.74 -1.52
C LYS A 41 10.03 4.18 -0.65
N GLY A 42 11.20 3.98 -1.23
CA GLY A 42 12.39 3.56 -0.51
C GLY A 42 13.63 3.93 -1.30
N GLN A 43 14.75 4.06 -0.63
CA GLN A 43 16.03 4.30 -1.30
C GLN A 43 17.12 3.61 -0.51
N GLY A 44 17.92 2.81 -1.19
CA GLY A 44 19.17 2.30 -0.66
C GLY A 44 20.36 3.05 -1.25
N GLU A 45 21.49 2.36 -1.39
CA GLU A 45 22.74 2.94 -1.86
C GLU A 45 22.74 3.11 -3.38
N HIS A 46 22.31 2.07 -4.12
CA HIS A 46 22.37 2.05 -5.58
C HIS A 46 21.01 2.07 -6.25
N TRP A 47 19.94 1.84 -5.49
CA TRP A 47 18.60 1.71 -6.03
C TRP A 47 17.61 2.59 -5.30
N LYS A 48 16.68 3.13 -6.09
CA LYS A 48 15.54 3.90 -5.60
C LYS A 48 14.25 3.25 -6.05
N ILE A 49 13.31 3.14 -5.11
CA ILE A 49 11.94 2.68 -5.30
C ILE A 49 11.04 3.90 -5.16
N SER A 50 10.31 4.23 -6.22
CA SER A 50 9.35 5.33 -6.22
C SER A 50 7.98 4.87 -6.68
N ASP A 51 6.95 5.59 -6.23
CA ASP A 51 5.56 5.34 -6.58
C ASP A 51 5.13 3.88 -6.36
N TYR A 52 5.63 3.21 -5.31
CA TYR A 52 5.18 1.86 -5.00
C TYR A 52 3.73 1.90 -4.54
N GLN A 53 2.81 1.51 -5.42
CA GLN A 53 1.39 1.44 -5.15
C GLN A 53 1.06 0.03 -4.69
N PHE A 54 0.66 -0.10 -3.44
CA PHE A 54 0.26 -1.35 -2.81
C PHE A 54 -1.24 -1.33 -2.54
N VAL A 55 -1.93 -2.32 -3.07
CA VAL A 55 -3.37 -2.52 -2.88
C VAL A 55 -3.57 -3.80 -2.10
N TRP A 56 -4.28 -3.71 -0.99
CA TRP A 56 -4.73 -4.86 -0.20
C TRP A 56 -6.24 -4.80 -0.07
N ILE A 57 -6.94 -5.82 -0.58
CA ILE A 57 -8.41 -5.86 -0.57
C ILE A 57 -8.87 -6.99 0.34
N THR A 58 -9.40 -6.63 1.51
CA THR A 58 -9.46 -7.61 2.58
C THR A 58 -10.50 -8.73 2.44
N ASN A 59 -11.59 -8.44 1.74
CA ASN A 59 -12.65 -9.42 1.51
C ASN A 59 -12.42 -10.26 0.25
N HIS A 60 -11.41 -9.94 -0.56
CA HIS A 60 -11.16 -10.57 -1.86
C HIS A 60 -9.84 -11.33 -1.94
N GLY A 61 -9.03 -11.31 -0.87
CA GLY A 61 -7.80 -12.12 -0.84
C GLY A 61 -6.69 -11.63 -1.77
N ALA A 62 -6.79 -10.42 -2.30
CA ALA A 62 -5.89 -9.93 -3.35
C ALA A 62 -4.95 -8.85 -2.82
N VAL A 63 -3.64 -9.09 -3.03
CA VAL A 63 -2.59 -8.08 -2.93
C VAL A 63 -2.05 -7.82 -4.33
N SER A 64 -1.89 -6.54 -4.68
CA SER A 64 -1.15 -6.15 -5.88
C SER A 64 -0.25 -4.96 -5.59
N GLY A 65 0.98 -5.03 -6.09
CA GLY A 65 1.99 -4.00 -5.98
C GLY A 65 2.53 -3.61 -7.35
N SER A 66 2.80 -2.33 -7.56
CA SER A 66 3.58 -1.85 -8.72
C SER A 66 4.52 -0.74 -8.29
N ALA A 67 5.79 -0.79 -8.69
CA ALA A 67 6.81 0.20 -8.34
C ALA A 67 7.65 0.61 -9.54
N ASN A 68 8.11 1.85 -9.53
CA ASN A 68 9.20 2.32 -10.38
C ASN A 68 10.53 2.06 -9.65
N ILE A 69 11.45 1.38 -10.31
CA ILE A 69 12.79 1.08 -9.78
C ILE A 69 13.82 1.76 -10.67
N THR A 70 14.73 2.50 -10.04
CA THR A 70 15.77 3.29 -10.71
C THR A 70 17.13 3.00 -10.11
N TYR A 71 18.12 2.72 -10.95
CA TYR A 71 19.52 2.68 -10.54
C TYR A 71 20.05 4.12 -10.40
N VAL A 72 20.61 4.48 -9.25
CA VAL A 72 21.06 5.85 -8.93
C VAL A 72 22.58 6.06 -9.03
N ALA A 73 23.33 5.02 -9.41
CA ALA A 73 24.76 5.11 -9.73
C ALA A 73 24.97 5.07 -11.26
N ASP A 74 26.22 4.92 -11.74
CA ASP A 74 26.55 4.93 -13.18
C ASP A 74 25.92 3.72 -13.90
N PRO A 75 24.89 3.92 -14.76
CA PRO A 75 24.20 2.84 -15.46
C PRO A 75 25.12 2.00 -16.34
N ASN A 76 26.21 2.58 -16.83
CA ASN A 76 27.14 1.89 -17.72
C ASN A 76 27.88 0.75 -17.02
N GLN A 77 27.82 0.67 -15.70
CA GLN A 77 28.41 -0.41 -14.93
C GLN A 77 27.52 -1.66 -14.90
N LEU A 78 26.21 -1.54 -15.14
CA LEU A 78 25.29 -2.68 -15.07
C LEU A 78 25.51 -3.66 -16.24
N THR A 79 25.29 -4.95 -15.96
CA THR A 79 25.29 -6.02 -16.97
C THR A 79 24.28 -7.11 -16.63
N GLY A 80 24.01 -7.97 -17.61
CA GLY A 80 23.18 -9.16 -17.41
C GLY A 80 21.72 -8.84 -17.10
N ARG A 81 21.23 -9.35 -15.97
CA ARG A 81 19.84 -9.23 -15.54
C ARG A 81 19.77 -8.71 -14.12
N ILE A 82 18.83 -7.82 -13.88
CA ILE A 82 18.43 -7.37 -12.56
C ILE A 82 17.29 -8.27 -12.09
N LEU A 83 17.39 -8.78 -10.87
CA LEU A 83 16.35 -9.55 -10.20
C LEU A 83 15.83 -8.71 -9.03
N VAL A 84 14.51 -8.55 -8.96
CA VAL A 84 13.83 -7.84 -7.89
C VAL A 84 12.90 -8.81 -7.19
N GLU A 85 13.02 -8.87 -5.88
CA GLU A 85 12.21 -9.69 -5.01
C GLU A 85 11.50 -8.77 -4.01
N ILE A 86 10.17 -8.87 -3.95
CA ILE A 86 9.35 -8.08 -3.04
C ILE A 86 8.91 -8.99 -1.91
N TYR A 87 9.22 -8.60 -0.69
CA TYR A 87 8.96 -9.37 0.51
C TYR A 87 7.94 -8.69 1.40
N ASP A 88 7.25 -9.54 2.15
CA ASP A 88 6.58 -9.18 3.37
C ASP A 88 6.82 -10.21 4.47
N ASP A 89 7.06 -9.75 5.70
CA ASP A 89 7.23 -10.64 6.86
C ASP A 89 5.87 -11.06 7.48
N PHE A 90 4.82 -11.25 6.66
CA PHE A 90 3.52 -11.70 7.15
C PHE A 90 3.41 -13.23 7.22
N LYS A 91 4.06 -13.94 6.28
CA LYS A 91 4.07 -15.40 6.18
C LYS A 91 5.51 -15.91 6.23
N ASP A 92 6.12 -15.74 7.40
CA ASP A 92 7.43 -16.27 7.77
C ASP A 92 8.64 -15.59 7.10
N GLY A 93 8.46 -14.57 6.25
CA GLY A 93 9.52 -13.71 5.71
C GLY A 93 10.55 -14.41 4.79
N THR A 94 10.31 -15.69 4.45
CA THR A 94 11.30 -16.53 3.77
C THR A 94 11.15 -16.56 2.26
N THR A 95 9.96 -16.25 1.74
CA THR A 95 9.66 -16.32 0.30
C THR A 95 9.17 -14.97 -0.18
N PRO A 96 9.71 -14.43 -1.29
CA PRO A 96 9.19 -13.19 -1.84
C PRO A 96 7.75 -13.42 -2.35
N HIS A 97 6.84 -12.50 -2.07
CA HIS A 97 5.48 -12.60 -2.60
C HIS A 97 5.44 -12.31 -4.11
N ALA A 98 6.42 -11.57 -4.63
CA ALA A 98 6.57 -11.31 -6.05
C ALA A 98 8.05 -11.26 -6.44
N THR A 99 8.34 -11.75 -7.65
CA THR A 99 9.67 -11.74 -8.24
C THR A 99 9.60 -11.21 -9.66
N TYR A 100 10.52 -10.32 -10.01
CA TYR A 100 10.60 -9.72 -11.33
C TYR A 100 12.04 -9.75 -11.84
N SER A 101 12.23 -10.01 -13.13
CA SER A 101 13.56 -10.02 -13.73
C SER A 101 13.58 -9.26 -15.05
N VAL A 102 14.48 -8.28 -15.15
CA VAL A 102 14.63 -7.42 -16.32
C VAL A 102 16.07 -7.50 -16.83
N PRO A 103 16.29 -7.69 -18.13
CA PRO A 103 17.62 -7.57 -18.71
C PRO A 103 18.03 -6.09 -18.80
N VAL A 104 19.32 -5.79 -18.60
CA VAL A 104 19.83 -4.41 -18.55
C VAL A 104 19.61 -3.63 -19.85
N ASP A 105 19.52 -4.33 -20.98
CA ASP A 105 19.24 -3.74 -22.30
C ASP A 105 17.80 -3.21 -22.48
N ARG A 106 16.90 -3.52 -21.54
CA ARG A 106 15.51 -3.04 -21.51
C ARG A 106 15.27 -1.90 -20.52
N LEU A 107 16.32 -1.46 -19.83
CA LEU A 107 16.21 -0.27 -19.00
C LEU A 107 16.05 0.97 -19.89
N ASP A 108 15.32 1.95 -19.38
CA ASP A 108 15.30 3.26 -20.04
C ASP A 108 16.64 4.00 -19.88
N ASP A 109 16.75 5.19 -20.49
CA ASP A 109 17.95 6.03 -20.46
C ASP A 109 18.41 6.41 -19.04
N ASN A 110 17.51 6.34 -18.05
CA ASN A 110 17.78 6.62 -16.64
C ASN A 110 17.95 5.32 -15.83
N ALA A 111 18.22 4.20 -16.48
CA ALA A 111 18.36 2.89 -15.84
C ALA A 111 17.13 2.51 -14.99
N SER A 112 15.94 2.88 -15.45
CA SER A 112 14.68 2.67 -14.74
C SER A 112 13.79 1.65 -15.43
N PHE A 113 12.95 1.00 -14.62
CA PHE A 113 11.95 0.04 -15.08
C PHE A 113 10.79 -0.06 -14.09
N VAL A 114 9.66 -0.57 -14.58
CA VAL A 114 8.48 -0.83 -13.75
C VAL A 114 8.45 -2.30 -13.38
N THR A 115 8.27 -2.57 -12.09
CA THR A 115 7.96 -3.91 -11.59
C THR A 115 6.54 -3.94 -11.05
N GLY A 116 5.91 -5.10 -11.12
CA GLY A 116 4.63 -5.34 -10.48
C GLY A 116 4.43 -6.80 -10.17
N GLY A 117 3.54 -7.07 -9.23
CA GLY A 117 3.25 -8.43 -8.79
C GLY A 117 2.00 -8.48 -7.93
N GLY A 118 1.46 -9.68 -7.80
CA GLY A 118 0.43 -9.99 -6.81
C GLY A 118 0.91 -11.16 -5.97
N GLY A 119 0.41 -11.24 -4.75
CA GLY A 119 0.84 -12.24 -3.78
C GLY A 119 -0.31 -12.78 -2.94
N GLU A 120 0.03 -13.76 -2.11
CA GLU A 120 -0.85 -14.21 -1.04
C GLU A 120 -0.92 -13.18 0.09
N TYR A 121 -1.80 -13.46 1.03
CA TYR A 121 -2.53 -12.47 1.77
C TYR A 121 -1.97 -12.24 3.20
N PRO A 122 -1.81 -10.99 3.68
CA PRO A 122 -1.49 -10.69 5.07
C PRO A 122 -2.66 -11.02 6.02
N PRO A 123 -2.44 -11.35 7.30
CA PRO A 123 -3.51 -11.44 8.29
C PRO A 123 -4.42 -10.21 8.33
N ASN A 124 -5.75 -10.42 8.44
CA ASN A 124 -6.80 -9.38 8.39
C ASN A 124 -6.73 -8.30 9.49
N ASP A 125 -5.89 -8.52 10.50
CA ASP A 125 -5.73 -7.73 11.70
C ASP A 125 -4.52 -6.78 11.66
N LEU A 126 -3.77 -6.75 10.56
CA LEU A 126 -2.61 -5.87 10.43
C LEU A 126 -3.01 -4.41 10.17
N GLY A 127 -2.38 -3.50 10.91
CA GLY A 127 -2.49 -2.06 10.66
C GLY A 127 -1.50 -1.60 9.58
N VAL A 128 -1.75 -0.41 9.00
CA VAL A 128 -0.87 0.21 7.99
C VAL A 128 0.60 0.22 8.42
N GLN A 129 0.86 0.52 9.69
CA GLN A 129 2.23 0.59 10.23
C GLN A 129 2.91 -0.78 10.25
N ASP A 130 2.16 -1.86 10.48
CA ASP A 130 2.69 -3.22 10.43
C ASP A 130 2.99 -3.61 8.98
N ILE A 131 2.15 -3.18 8.04
CA ILE A 131 2.38 -3.43 6.61
C ILE A 131 3.71 -2.80 6.20
N VAL A 132 3.86 -1.49 6.43
CA VAL A 132 5.03 -0.72 6.00
C VAL A 132 6.32 -1.25 6.62
N LYS A 133 6.31 -1.56 7.92
CA LYS A 133 7.49 -2.10 8.62
C LYS A 133 7.94 -3.46 8.10
N LYS A 134 7.02 -4.25 7.55
CA LYS A 134 7.27 -5.62 7.12
C LYS A 134 7.50 -5.74 5.62
N THR A 135 7.17 -4.71 4.83
CA THR A 135 7.40 -4.70 3.38
C THR A 135 8.79 -4.16 3.05
N TYR A 136 9.52 -4.89 2.21
CA TYR A 136 10.83 -4.48 1.72
C TYR A 136 11.14 -5.15 0.38
N PHE A 137 12.16 -4.63 -0.31
CA PHE A 137 12.63 -5.16 -1.58
C PHE A 137 14.05 -5.70 -1.39
N ILE A 138 14.37 -6.77 -2.11
CA ILE A 138 15.74 -7.21 -2.33
C ILE A 138 16.01 -7.12 -3.83
N ILE A 139 17.05 -6.38 -4.20
CA ILE A 139 17.47 -6.23 -5.59
C ILE A 139 18.84 -6.89 -5.76
N HIS A 140 18.95 -7.76 -6.75
CA HIS A 140 20.19 -8.40 -7.15
C HIS A 140 20.59 -7.92 -8.54
N TRP A 141 21.86 -7.58 -8.71
CA TRP A 141 22.40 -7.14 -9.99
C TRP A 141 23.87 -7.52 -10.12
N GLU A 142 24.40 -7.37 -11.33
CA GLU A 142 25.79 -7.64 -11.65
C GLU A 142 26.39 -6.44 -12.37
N THR A 143 27.65 -6.14 -12.07
CA THR A 143 28.44 -5.12 -12.75
C THR A 143 29.30 -5.74 -13.86
N LYS A 144 29.73 -4.95 -14.84
CA LYS A 144 30.49 -5.42 -16.02
C LYS A 144 31.82 -6.09 -15.69
N ASP A 145 32.39 -5.83 -14.52
CA ASP A 145 33.57 -6.51 -13.99
C ASP A 145 33.27 -7.89 -13.38
N GLY A 146 31.99 -8.31 -13.38
CA GLY A 146 31.52 -9.61 -12.91
C GLY A 146 31.17 -9.65 -11.42
N VAL A 147 31.17 -8.52 -10.72
CA VAL A 147 30.81 -8.46 -9.30
C VAL A 147 29.29 -8.53 -9.15
N LYS A 148 28.82 -9.43 -8.29
CA LYS A 148 27.40 -9.60 -7.97
C LYS A 148 27.06 -8.87 -6.69
N HIS A 149 25.95 -8.17 -6.72
CA HIS A 149 25.47 -7.34 -5.62
C HIS A 149 24.07 -7.74 -5.21
N GLN A 150 23.76 -7.49 -3.94
CA GLN A 150 22.45 -7.64 -3.34
C GLN A 150 22.20 -6.45 -2.40
N GLU A 151 21.03 -5.83 -2.50
CA GLU A 151 20.65 -4.68 -1.67
C GLU A 151 19.23 -4.85 -1.14
N LYS A 152 19.07 -4.69 0.18
CA LYS A 152 17.77 -4.63 0.84
C LYS A 152 17.34 -3.18 0.97
N ILE A 153 16.13 -2.87 0.51
CA ILE A 153 15.55 -1.53 0.56
C ILE A 153 14.23 -1.62 1.34
N ASN A 154 14.20 -1.00 2.51
CA ASN A 154 12.95 -0.83 3.25
C ASN A 154 12.13 0.29 2.62
N VAL A 155 10.81 0.12 2.60
CA VAL A 155 9.90 1.15 2.11
C VAL A 155 9.23 1.87 3.27
N GLU A 156 8.85 3.11 3.01
CA GLU A 156 8.08 3.98 3.89
C GLU A 156 6.89 4.55 3.15
N LEU A 157 5.88 5.03 3.90
CA LEU A 157 4.73 5.71 3.31
C LEU A 157 5.18 6.99 2.61
N ASP A 158 4.85 7.07 1.32
CA ASP A 158 5.03 8.27 0.51
C ASP A 158 3.80 9.15 0.69
N PHE A 159 3.73 9.83 1.84
CA PHE A 159 2.65 10.75 2.15
C PHE A 159 2.72 11.98 1.23
N ASP A 160 1.99 11.94 0.12
CA ASP A 160 1.55 13.18 -0.53
C ASP A 160 0.45 13.80 0.35
N ARG A 161 0.77 14.90 1.04
CA ARG A 161 -0.17 15.64 1.91
C ARG A 161 -1.52 15.93 1.24
N ARG A 162 -1.58 16.01 -0.08
CA ARG A 162 -2.80 16.31 -0.86
C ARG A 162 -3.83 15.18 -0.89
N ILE A 163 -3.42 13.93 -0.61
CA ILE A 163 -4.35 12.78 -0.57
C ILE A 163 -5.12 12.75 0.76
N LEU A 164 -4.53 13.26 1.85
CA LEU A 164 -5.19 13.33 3.15
C LEU A 164 -6.38 14.30 3.15
N ASP A 165 -6.30 15.43 2.44
CA ASP A 165 -7.40 16.40 2.36
C ASP A 165 -8.66 15.84 1.66
N HIS A 166 -8.55 14.72 0.92
CA HIS A 166 -9.70 14.08 0.26
C HIS A 166 -10.38 13.00 1.13
N PHE A 167 -9.70 12.49 2.17
CA PHE A 167 -10.25 11.49 3.09
C PHE A 167 -10.55 12.05 4.48
N VAL A 168 -9.87 13.11 4.90
CA VAL A 168 -10.05 13.77 6.19
C VAL A 168 -11.06 14.92 6.05
N GLY A 169 -12.26 14.59 5.57
CA GLY A 169 -13.46 15.39 5.79
C GLY A 169 -14.08 15.15 7.17
N VAL A 170 -13.25 14.81 8.17
CA VAL A 170 -13.66 14.63 9.56
C VAL A 170 -12.76 15.53 10.40
N GLU A 171 -13.29 16.72 10.71
CA GLU A 171 -12.69 17.67 11.64
C GLU A 171 -12.59 17.05 13.05
N PHE A 172 -11.50 17.37 13.76
CA PHE A 172 -11.27 17.03 15.16
C PHE A 172 -12.19 17.81 16.10
#